data_AF-A0A8J4V837-F1
#
_entry.id   AF-A0A8J4V837-F1
#
_cell.length_a   1.000
_cell.length_b   1.000
_cell.length_c   1.000
_cell.angle_alpha   90.00
_cell.angle_beta   90.00
_cell.angle_gamma   90.00
#
_symmetry.space_group_name_H-M   'P 1'
#
loop_
_entity.id
_entity.type
_entity.pdbx_description
1 polymer ?
#
loop_
_entity_poly.entity_id
_entity_poly.type
_entity_poly.pdbx_seq_one_letter_code
_entity_poly.pdbx_strand_id
1 'polypeptide(L)'
;MTDKEGSSATSGADFKIVNHVSSSTAGSNSGDFHIYRSLRRIELERLDNMEKKDVAEKETKEFLERREQIKLEEEQKVKKKSEQRKKAKQRKKHSEIRKKLKNELEKINKDDEEGGDNDDHEKKDNSNEKEEK
;
A
#
# COMPACT_ATOMS: atom_id res chain seq x y z
N MET A 1 4.56 31.44 7.38
CA MET A 1 3.16 30.96 7.30
C MET A 1 3.02 29.81 8.27
N THR A 2 2.49 30.07 9.46
CA THR A 2 2.19 29.04 10.47
C THR A 2 0.72 29.19 10.78
N ASP A 3 -0.08 28.21 10.37
CA ASP A 3 -1.51 28.18 10.60
C ASP A 3 -1.75 28.01 12.09
N LYS A 4 -2.35 29.04 12.71
CA LYS A 4 -2.70 29.05 14.12
C LYS A 4 -4.05 28.35 14.24
N GLU A 5 -4.00 27.02 14.30
CA GLU A 5 -5.10 26.14 14.71
C GLU A 5 -5.63 26.61 16.08
N GLY A 6 -6.74 27.34 16.06
CA GLY A 6 -7.45 27.76 17.25
C GLY A 6 -8.30 26.62 17.79
N SER A 7 -7.72 25.79 18.66
CA SER A 7 -8.49 24.87 19.50
C SER A 7 -9.37 25.67 20.46
N SER A 8 -10.67 25.75 20.20
CA SER A 8 -11.66 26.17 21.21
C SER A 8 -12.41 24.93 21.70
N ALA A 9 -11.73 24.17 22.55
CA ALA A 9 -12.39 23.18 23.39
C ALA A 9 -13.36 23.93 24.34
N THR A 10 -14.66 23.70 24.11
CA THR A 10 -15.78 23.73 25.07
C THR A 10 -15.54 24.47 26.39
N SER A 11 -16.09 25.67 26.55
CA SER A 11 -16.36 26.21 27.90
C SER A 11 -17.48 27.24 27.89
N GLY A 12 -18.55 26.90 28.61
CA GLY A 12 -19.74 27.73 28.79
C GLY A 12 -20.74 27.58 27.66
N ALA A 13 -21.86 26.91 27.91
CA ALA A 13 -23.09 27.42 27.30
C ALA A 13 -23.21 28.84 27.87
N ASP A 14 -22.74 29.84 27.11
CA ASP A 14 -22.96 31.24 27.43
C ASP A 14 -24.47 31.39 27.48
N PHE A 15 -25.01 31.36 28.70
CA PHE A 15 -26.42 31.65 28.94
C PHE A 15 -26.58 33.11 28.53
N LYS A 16 -26.99 33.31 27.28
CA LYS A 16 -27.24 34.62 26.72
C LYS A 16 -28.52 35.11 27.40
N ILE A 17 -28.36 35.79 28.54
CA ILE A 17 -29.46 36.38 29.28
C ILE A 17 -30.11 37.38 28.32
N VAL A 18 -31.33 37.05 27.89
CA VAL A 18 -32.12 37.93 27.03
C VAL A 18 -32.75 38.96 27.95
N ASN A 19 -32.29 40.20 27.87
CA ASN A 19 -32.71 41.27 28.78
C ASN A 19 -34.18 41.71 28.59
N HIS A 20 -34.82 41.33 27.48
CA HIS A 20 -36.17 41.78 27.10
C HIS A 20 -37.11 40.58 26.86
N VAL A 21 -37.26 39.69 27.84
CA VAL A 21 -38.22 38.57 27.77
C VAL A 21 -39.55 39.02 28.36
N SER A 22 -40.59 39.05 27.53
CA SER A 22 -41.97 39.23 27.99
C SER A 22 -42.43 37.99 28.78
N SER A 23 -43.31 38.18 29.77
CA SER A 23 -43.85 37.07 30.55
C SER A 23 -44.61 36.09 29.66
N SER A 24 -44.63 34.80 30.01
CA SER A 24 -45.28 33.74 29.21
C SER A 24 -46.78 33.96 28.92
N THR A 25 -47.44 34.83 29.69
CA THR A 25 -48.86 35.21 29.53
C THR A 25 -49.07 36.60 28.94
N ALA A 26 -47.99 37.32 28.56
CA ALA A 26 -48.12 38.62 27.92
C ALA A 26 -48.64 38.45 26.48
N GLY A 27 -49.55 39.34 26.06
CA GLY A 27 -49.99 39.39 24.66
C GLY A 27 -48.88 39.83 23.72
N SER A 28 -49.05 39.56 22.42
CA SER A 28 -48.12 39.98 21.38
C SER A 28 -47.98 41.50 21.36
N ASN A 29 -46.74 41.99 21.52
CA ASN A 29 -46.40 43.40 21.44
C ASN A 29 -45.98 43.77 19.99
N SER A 30 -46.11 45.04 19.62
CA SER A 30 -45.79 45.52 18.26
C SER A 30 -44.33 45.29 17.82
N GLY A 31 -43.41 45.08 18.78
CA GLY A 31 -42.00 44.77 18.53
C GLY A 31 -41.70 43.28 18.28
N ASP A 32 -42.60 42.38 18.69
CA ASP A 32 -42.34 40.93 18.68
C ASP A 32 -42.19 40.39 17.25
N PHE A 33 -42.88 41.01 16.29
CA PHE A 33 -42.75 40.67 14.88
C PHE A 33 -41.32 40.86 14.36
N HIS A 34 -40.67 41.97 14.73
CA HIS A 34 -39.30 42.24 14.28
C HIS A 34 -38.27 41.35 14.98
N ILE A 35 -38.53 40.99 16.24
CA ILE A 35 -37.71 40.02 16.97
C ILE A 35 -37.80 38.65 16.28
N TYR A 36 -39.00 38.15 16.02
CA TYR A 36 -39.20 36.88 15.30
C TYR A 36 -38.55 36.89 13.92
N ARG A 37 -38.73 37.97 13.14
CA ARG A 37 -38.11 38.09 11.81
C ARG A 37 -36.59 38.01 11.86
N SER A 38 -35.97 38.62 12.87
CA SER A 38 -34.52 38.60 13.06
C SER A 38 -34.03 37.23 13.50
N LEU A 39 -34.69 36.63 14.50
CA LEU A 39 -34.37 35.29 15.01
C LEU A 39 -34.54 34.22 13.93
N ARG A 40 -35.62 34.28 13.15
CA ARG A 40 -35.85 33.37 12.03
C ARG A 40 -34.75 33.46 10.99
N ARG A 41 -34.29 34.68 10.66
CA ARG A 41 -33.18 34.86 9.72
C ARG A 41 -31.90 34.21 10.25
N ILE A 42 -31.56 34.48 11.51
CA ILE A 42 -30.38 33.91 12.17
C ILE A 42 -30.46 32.39 12.17
N GLU A 43 -31.62 31.82 12.48
CA GLU A 43 -31.81 30.37 12.53
C GLU A 43 -31.72 29.72 11.15
N LEU A 44 -32.32 30.33 10.11
CA LEU A 44 -32.18 29.84 8.75
C LEU A 44 -30.73 29.89 8.28
N GLU A 45 -30.02 30.99 8.55
CA GLU A 45 -28.59 31.10 8.22
C GLU A 45 -27.76 30.03 8.97
N ARG A 46 -28.12 29.74 10.23
CA ARG A 46 -27.48 28.66 11.00
C ARG A 46 -27.70 27.30 10.36
N LEU A 47 -28.93 26.99 9.92
CA LEU A 47 -29.27 25.75 9.24
C LEU A 47 -28.53 25.62 7.89
N ASP A 48 -28.58 26.67 7.05
CA ASP A 48 -27.89 26.71 5.76
C ASP A 48 -26.37 26.48 5.93
N ASN A 49 -25.77 27.10 6.96
CA ASN A 49 -24.34 26.94 7.23
C ASN A 49 -24.00 25.52 7.72
N MET A 50 -24.88 24.89 8.49
CA MET A 50 -24.73 23.49 8.90
C MET A 50 -24.79 22.57 7.68
N GLU A 51 -25.81 22.73 6.83
CA GLU A 51 -25.96 21.92 5.62
C GLU A 51 -24.78 22.08 4.66
N LYS A 52 -24.27 23.30 4.45
CA LYS A 52 -23.09 23.55 3.61
C LYS A 52 -21.83 22.86 4.16
N LYS A 53 -21.65 22.88 5.49
CA LYS A 53 -20.52 22.18 6.12
C LYS A 53 -20.64 20.68 5.94
N ASP A 54 -21.83 20.12 6.19
CA ASP A 54 -22.09 18.68 6.02
C ASP A 54 -21.83 18.22 4.58
N VAL A 55 -22.21 19.01 3.58
CA VAL A 55 -21.93 18.72 2.17
C VAL A 55 -20.42 18.76 1.90
N ALA A 56 -19.72 19.81 2.33
CA ALA A 56 -18.27 19.92 2.14
C ALA A 56 -17.49 18.79 2.84
N GLU A 57 -17.90 18.40 4.05
CA GLU A 57 -17.31 17.27 4.79
C GLU A 57 -17.54 15.94 4.08
N LYS A 58 -18.73 15.71 3.50
CA LYS A 58 -19.00 14.51 2.70
C LYS A 58 -18.14 14.47 1.45
N GLU A 59 -18.08 15.56 0.69
CA GLU A 59 -17.28 15.63 -0.55
C GLU A 59 -15.79 15.42 -0.29
N THR A 60 -15.25 16.05 0.77
CA THR A 60 -13.85 15.87 1.16
C THR A 60 -13.57 14.44 1.61
N LYS A 61 -14.45 13.83 2.40
CA LYS A 61 -14.34 12.43 2.82
C LYS A 61 -14.34 11.48 1.63
N GLU A 62 -15.29 11.61 0.70
CA GLU A 62 -15.35 10.78 -0.50
C GLU A 62 -14.13 10.94 -1.39
N PHE A 63 -13.59 12.16 -1.50
CA PHE A 63 -12.36 12.41 -2.25
C PHE A 63 -11.15 11.72 -1.61
N LEU A 64 -11.02 11.81 -0.28
CA LEU A 64 -9.93 11.16 0.45
C LEU A 64 -10.02 9.64 0.33
N GLU A 65 -11.20 9.07 0.51
CA GLU A 65 -11.45 7.62 0.35
C GLU A 65 -11.07 7.15 -1.07
N ARG A 66 -11.52 7.86 -2.11
CA ARG A 66 -11.15 7.56 -3.51
C ARG A 66 -9.64 7.66 -3.73
N ARG A 67 -8.99 8.67 -3.16
CA ARG A 67 -7.53 8.86 -3.28
C ARG A 67 -6.77 7.72 -2.60
N GLU A 68 -7.21 7.29 -1.42
CA GLU A 68 -6.59 6.19 -0.69
C GLU A 68 -6.76 4.85 -1.41
N GLN A 69 -7.93 4.59 -1.98
CA GLN A 69 -8.19 3.40 -2.80
C GLN A 69 -7.25 3.34 -4.00
N ILE A 70 -7.11 4.44 -4.75
CA ILE A 70 -6.21 4.51 -5.91
C ILE A 70 -4.76 4.27 -5.49
N LYS A 71 -4.31 4.92 -4.40
CA LYS A 71 -2.95 4.70 -3.87
C LYS A 71 -2.72 3.24 -3.50
N LEU A 72 -3.68 2.60 -2.84
CA LEU A 72 -3.57 1.21 -2.44
C LEU A 72 -3.49 0.28 -3.65
N GLU A 73 -4.31 0.50 -4.68
CA GLU A 73 -4.25 -0.26 -5.92
C GLU A 73 -2.91 -0.10 -6.65
N GLU A 74 -2.41 1.13 -6.74
CA GLU A 74 -1.12 1.42 -7.35
C GLU A 74 0.02 0.74 -6.59
N GLU A 75 0.01 0.81 -5.26
CA GLU A 75 0.97 0.11 -4.41
C GLU A 75 0.93 -1.41 -4.62
N GLN A 76 -0.26 -2.01 -4.69
CA GLN A 76 -0.41 -3.44 -4.97
C GLN A 76 0.15 -3.81 -6.35
N LYS A 77 -0.16 -3.01 -7.38
CA LYS A 77 0.37 -3.19 -8.75
C LYS A 77 1.90 -3.07 -8.76
N VAL A 78 2.46 -2.09 -8.06
CA VAL A 78 3.92 -1.88 -7.94
C VAL A 78 4.58 -3.01 -7.17
N LYS A 79 4.04 -3.44 -6.02
CA LYS A 79 4.53 -4.57 -5.22
C LYS A 79 4.59 -5.85 -6.06
N LYS A 80 3.49 -6.21 -6.73
CA LYS A 80 3.40 -7.37 -7.63
C LYS A 80 4.46 -7.32 -8.75
N LYS A 81 4.60 -6.17 -9.43
CA LYS A 81 5.63 -5.99 -10.49
C LYS A 81 7.05 -6.10 -9.92
N SER A 82 7.30 -5.54 -8.74
CA SER A 82 8.60 -5.61 -8.07
C SER A 82 8.96 -7.04 -7.69
N GLU A 83 8.03 -7.81 -7.12
CA GLU A 83 8.21 -9.23 -6.79
C GLU A 83 8.50 -10.08 -8.02
N GLN A 84 7.76 -9.87 -9.12
CA GLN A 84 8.02 -10.56 -10.38
C GLN A 84 9.43 -10.27 -10.91
N ARG A 85 9.88 -9.01 -10.84
CA ARG A 85 11.25 -8.61 -11.23
C ARG A 85 12.29 -9.25 -10.31
N LYS A 86 12.07 -9.30 -8.99
CA LYS A 86 12.97 -9.97 -8.03
C LYS A 86 13.10 -11.46 -8.35
N LYS A 87 11.97 -12.16 -8.57
CA LYS A 87 11.96 -13.58 -8.94
C LYS A 87 12.65 -13.83 -10.30
N ALA A 88 12.44 -12.96 -11.28
CA ALA A 88 13.14 -13.04 -12.57
C ALA A 88 14.66 -12.85 -12.42
N LYS A 89 15.11 -11.87 -11.62
CA LYS A 89 16.53 -11.65 -11.31
C LYS A 89 17.14 -12.87 -10.61
N GLN A 90 16.45 -13.46 -9.62
CA GLN A 90 16.90 -14.68 -8.95
C GLN A 90 17.05 -15.85 -9.92
N ARG A 91 16.05 -16.09 -10.79
CA ARG A 91 16.13 -17.15 -11.81
C ARG A 91 17.30 -16.97 -12.78
N LYS A 92 17.55 -15.73 -13.23
CA LYS A 92 18.73 -15.42 -14.08
C LYS A 92 20.03 -15.73 -13.36
N LYS A 93 20.20 -15.26 -12.12
CA LYS A 93 21.39 -15.57 -11.30
C LYS A 93 21.58 -17.08 -11.11
N HIS A 94 20.53 -17.83 -10.77
CA HIS A 94 20.62 -19.29 -10.63
C HIS A 94 20.96 -19.98 -11.96
N SER A 95 20.42 -19.50 -13.09
CA SER A 95 20.76 -20.05 -14.42
C SER A 95 22.22 -19.79 -14.79
N GLU A 96 22.74 -18.59 -14.51
CA GLU A 96 24.15 -18.24 -14.73
C GLU A 96 25.08 -19.10 -13.86
N ILE A 97 24.76 -19.29 -12.58
CA ILE A 97 25.52 -20.17 -11.67
C ILE A 97 25.50 -21.61 -12.18
N ARG A 98 24.33 -22.14 -12.56
CA ARG A 98 24.23 -23.51 -13.11
C ARG A 98 25.03 -23.69 -14.41
N LYS A 99 25.03 -22.69 -15.30
CA LYS A 99 25.85 -22.73 -16.53
C LYS A 99 27.34 -22.74 -16.21
N LYS A 100 27.79 -21.91 -15.27
CA LYS A 100 29.19 -21.90 -14.82
C LYS A 100 29.60 -23.24 -14.23
N LEU A 101 28.81 -23.79 -13.30
CA LEU A 101 29.04 -25.11 -12.70
C LEU A 101 29.05 -26.23 -13.75
N LYS A 102 28.14 -26.20 -14.74
CA LYS A 102 28.13 -27.19 -15.82
C LYS A 102 29.39 -27.11 -16.68
N ASN A 103 29.82 -25.90 -17.02
CA ASN A 103 31.05 -25.69 -17.78
C ASN A 103 32.30 -26.12 -17.00
N GLU A 104 32.32 -25.95 -15.67
CA GLU A 104 33.39 -26.46 -14.80
C GLU A 104 33.40 -27.99 -14.73
N LEU A 105 32.23 -28.63 -14.56
CA LEU A 105 32.09 -30.09 -14.60
C LEU A 105 32.50 -30.70 -15.95
N GLU A 106 32.11 -30.08 -17.06
CA GLU A 106 32.50 -30.53 -18.41
C GLU A 106 34.00 -30.38 -18.67
N LYS A 107 34.71 -29.50 -17.96
CA LYS A 107 36.17 -29.41 -18.01
C LYS A 107 36.82 -30.55 -17.23
N ILE A 108 36.39 -30.76 -15.98
CA ILE A 108 36.91 -31.84 -15.12
C ILE A 108 36.72 -33.21 -15.80
N ASN A 109 35.54 -33.50 -16.37
CA ASN A 109 35.31 -34.76 -17.07
C ASN A 109 36.16 -34.93 -18.35
N LYS A 110 36.60 -33.84 -19.00
CA LYS A 110 37.52 -33.94 -20.14
C LYS A 110 38.96 -34.17 -19.69
N ASP A 111 39.34 -33.59 -18.56
CA ASP A 111 40.66 -33.82 -17.96
C ASP A 111 40.78 -35.26 -17.39
N ASP A 112 39.68 -35.87 -16.96
CA ASP A 112 39.64 -37.28 -16.53
C ASP A 112 39.63 -38.31 -17.70
N GLU A 113 39.12 -37.97 -18.88
CA GLU A 113 39.18 -38.86 -20.07
C GLU A 113 40.51 -38.81 -20.84
N GLU A 114 41.32 -37.76 -20.69
CA GLU A 114 42.69 -37.72 -21.23
C GLU A 114 43.76 -38.24 -20.24
N GLY A 115 43.34 -38.77 -19.08
CA GLY A 115 44.17 -39.47 -18.10
C GLY A 115 44.11 -41.01 -18.17
N GLY A 116 43.44 -41.58 -19.18
CA GLY A 116 43.42 -43.02 -19.45
C GLY A 116 44.67 -43.45 -20.22
N ASP A 117 45.82 -43.48 -19.53
CA ASP A 117 47.08 -44.00 -20.06
C ASP A 117 46.91 -45.47 -20.48
N ASN A 118 47.12 -45.74 -21.77
CA ASN A 118 47.18 -47.07 -22.34
C ASN A 118 48.47 -47.74 -21.84
N ASP A 119 48.38 -48.53 -20.78
CA ASP A 119 49.47 -49.43 -20.40
C ASP A 119 49.39 -50.69 -21.29
N ASP A 120 49.86 -50.52 -22.54
CA ASP A 120 50.07 -51.59 -23.52
C ASP A 120 51.29 -52.42 -23.09
N HIS A 121 51.05 -53.41 -22.23
CA HIS A 121 52.07 -54.39 -21.87
C HIS A 121 52.01 -55.61 -22.79
N GLU A 122 52.70 -55.49 -23.91
CA GLU A 122 53.09 -56.60 -24.79
C GLU A 122 53.96 -57.61 -24.01
N LYS A 123 53.44 -58.81 -23.75
CA LYS A 123 54.25 -59.98 -23.41
C LYS A 123 53.95 -61.12 -24.38
N LYS A 124 54.91 -61.32 -25.29
CA LYS A 124 55.04 -62.50 -26.13
C LYS A 124 55.47 -63.73 -25.33
N ASP A 125 54.99 -64.86 -25.83
CA ASP A 125 55.63 -66.17 -25.88
C ASP A 125 55.54 -67.12 -24.66
N ASN A 126 54.54 -68.01 -24.72
CA ASN A 126 54.66 -69.36 -25.29
C ASN A 126 54.38 -70.56 -24.35
N SER A 127 53.76 -71.57 -24.97
CA SER A 127 53.76 -73.01 -24.68
C SER A 127 52.70 -73.65 -23.77
N ASN A 128 51.98 -74.57 -24.44
CA ASN A 128 51.68 -75.96 -24.06
C ASN A 128 50.31 -76.36 -23.45
N GLU A 129 49.57 -77.08 -24.30
CA GLU A 129 48.99 -78.42 -24.05
C GLU A 129 48.02 -78.63 -22.88
N LYS A 130 46.74 -78.87 -23.21
CA LYS A 130 45.96 -80.12 -23.01
C LYS A 130 44.46 -79.79 -23.05
N GLU A 131 43.69 -80.29 -24.02
CA GLU A 131 43.08 -81.63 -24.09
C GLU A 131 42.13 -81.98 -22.93
N GLU A 132 40.93 -82.42 -23.32
CA GLU A 132 39.83 -83.01 -22.52
C GLU A 132 39.02 -82.03 -21.64
N LYS A 133 37.68 -82.01 -21.59
CA LYS A 133 36.65 -83.02 -21.89
C LYS A 133 35.29 -82.34 -21.99
#